data_AF-A0A261BQS9-F1
#
_entry.id   AF-A0A261BQS9-F1
#
_cell.length_a   1.000
_cell.length_b   1.000
_cell.length_c   1.000
_cell.angle_alpha   90.00
_cell.angle_beta   90.00
_cell.angle_gamma   90.00
#
_symmetry.space_group_name_H-M   'P 1'
#
loop_
_entity.id
_entity.type
_entity.pdbx_description
1 polymer ?
#
loop_
_entity_poly.entity_id
_entity_poly.type
_entity_poly.pdbx_seq_one_letter_code
_entity_poly.pdbx_strand_id
1 'polypeptide(L)'
;CEDVVVKNLSHDNVVQILQWGRSNNSKYISTHAARFIEREFSRISQSATLFELTPTEMTELTQSQFLQSTELELLAACCRWGEHALLKKLEEREPNLVADTCHSISRRGLKKSEKSGEELKEILKPLAENIRKDYALPPFHQDLTDAYNKGILEQSPLGQDLVVCASTSEINPDVHWLKPDDESCGPRYYRPYHMALLKHRNLKDPSWIGKSPESTTSSESTQIKFTNLYPDILDENVYIEARKRISDRTKQANFMSLTRSFHRKMALEMITRQTLIELDIPEECLSCRLASENSEKSITPPDVLPYL
;
A
#
# COMPACT_ATOMS: atom_id res chain seq x y z
N CYS A 1 -27.69 -1.11 12.19
CA CYS A 1 -27.58 0.14 11.41
C CYS A 1 -26.34 0.14 10.51
N GLU A 2 -25.22 -0.34 11.03
CA GLU A 2 -23.93 -0.37 10.32
C GLU A 2 -23.98 -1.15 9.00
N ASP A 3 -24.68 -2.29 8.95
CA ASP A 3 -24.84 -3.07 7.70
C ASP A 3 -25.50 -2.28 6.56
N VAL A 4 -26.46 -1.41 6.91
CA VAL A 4 -27.16 -0.57 5.92
C VAL A 4 -26.20 0.49 5.38
N VAL A 5 -25.34 1.04 6.22
CA VAL A 5 -24.30 2.01 5.81
C VAL A 5 -23.32 1.32 4.86
N VAL A 6 -22.80 0.15 5.23
CA VAL A 6 -21.84 -0.62 4.42
C VAL A 6 -22.43 -1.01 3.06
N LYS A 7 -23.70 -1.44 3.01
CA LYS A 7 -24.39 -1.79 1.76
C LYS A 7 -24.58 -0.60 0.80
N ASN A 8 -24.59 0.63 1.32
CA ASN A 8 -24.77 1.85 0.54
C ASN A 8 -23.46 2.63 0.32
N LEU A 9 -22.30 1.99 0.52
CA LEU A 9 -21.01 2.56 0.17
C LEU A 9 -20.90 2.83 -1.34
N SER A 10 -20.42 4.01 -1.68
CA SER A 10 -20.21 4.47 -3.05
C SER A 10 -18.93 5.31 -3.15
N HIS A 11 -18.42 5.48 -4.36
CA HIS A 11 -17.23 6.30 -4.63
C HIS A 11 -17.36 7.74 -4.12
N ASP A 12 -18.56 8.31 -4.05
CA ASP A 12 -18.77 9.71 -3.64
C ASP A 12 -18.81 9.89 -2.11
N ASN A 13 -19.28 8.87 -1.37
CA ASN A 13 -19.50 8.99 0.08
C ASN A 13 -18.50 8.20 0.93
N VAL A 14 -17.64 7.38 0.32
CA VAL A 14 -16.80 6.42 1.05
C VAL A 14 -15.82 7.09 2.01
N VAL A 15 -15.24 8.24 1.65
CA VAL A 15 -14.27 8.94 2.51
C VAL A 15 -14.97 9.55 3.72
N GLN A 16 -16.13 10.15 3.54
CA GLN A 16 -16.93 10.68 4.64
C GLN A 16 -17.41 9.56 5.57
N ILE A 17 -17.81 8.42 5.02
CA ILE A 17 -18.22 7.25 5.81
C ILE A 17 -17.02 6.64 6.56
N LEU A 18 -15.84 6.60 5.95
CA LEU A 18 -14.60 6.17 6.61
C LEU A 18 -14.31 7.04 7.82
N GLN A 19 -14.30 8.36 7.63
CA GLN A 19 -14.02 9.34 8.67
C GLN A 19 -15.09 9.30 9.76
N TRP A 20 -16.37 9.21 9.39
CA TRP A 20 -17.47 9.05 10.34
C TRP A 20 -17.33 7.76 11.16
N GLY A 21 -16.99 6.64 10.53
CA GLY A 21 -16.72 5.37 11.21
C GLY A 21 -15.59 5.51 12.24
N ARG A 22 -14.50 6.19 11.87
CA ARG A 22 -13.36 6.47 12.76
C ARG A 22 -13.74 7.37 13.93
N SER A 23 -14.42 8.48 13.68
CA SER A 23 -14.84 9.42 14.73
C SER A 23 -15.80 8.79 15.74
N ASN A 24 -16.61 7.82 15.32
CA ASN A 24 -17.54 7.10 16.20
C ASN A 24 -16.96 5.79 16.75
N ASN A 25 -15.67 5.51 16.54
CA ASN A 25 -15.01 4.26 16.92
C ASN A 25 -15.68 2.99 16.36
N SER A 26 -16.42 3.10 15.25
CA SER A 26 -16.98 1.95 14.54
C SER A 26 -15.92 1.33 13.63
N LYS A 27 -15.27 0.27 14.15
CA LYS A 27 -14.24 -0.49 13.43
C LYS A 27 -14.79 -1.22 12.21
N TYR A 28 -16.02 -1.72 12.32
CA TYR A 28 -16.69 -2.41 11.23
C TYR A 28 -16.87 -1.49 10.01
N ILE A 29 -17.44 -0.30 10.20
CA ILE A 29 -17.71 0.64 9.10
C ILE A 29 -16.42 1.21 8.53
N SER A 30 -15.50 1.64 9.40
CA SER A 30 -14.22 2.20 8.95
C SER A 30 -13.38 1.17 8.18
N THR A 31 -13.40 -0.10 8.57
CA THR A 31 -12.70 -1.15 7.81
C THR A 31 -13.36 -1.37 6.45
N HIS A 32 -14.68 -1.53 6.39
CA HIS A 32 -15.38 -1.72 5.11
C HIS A 32 -15.19 -0.54 4.15
N ALA A 33 -15.22 0.69 4.65
CA ALA A 33 -14.97 1.89 3.86
C ALA A 33 -13.51 1.92 3.36
N ALA A 34 -12.52 1.65 4.22
CA ALA A 34 -11.11 1.58 3.81
C ALA A 34 -10.89 0.53 2.71
N ARG A 35 -11.50 -0.65 2.83
CA ARG A 35 -11.39 -1.71 1.81
C ARG A 35 -12.12 -1.37 0.52
N PHE A 36 -13.24 -0.66 0.60
CA PHE A 36 -13.89 -0.12 -0.59
C PHE A 36 -12.95 0.84 -1.33
N ILE A 37 -12.23 1.71 -0.60
CA ILE A 37 -11.22 2.59 -1.21
C ILE A 37 -10.10 1.78 -1.83
N GLU A 38 -9.58 0.76 -1.14
CA GLU A 38 -8.52 -0.10 -1.70
C GLU A 38 -8.93 -0.75 -3.03
N ARG A 39 -10.18 -1.24 -3.11
CA ARG A 39 -10.71 -1.92 -4.29
C ARG A 39 -11.00 -0.98 -5.45
N GLU A 40 -11.57 0.20 -5.16
CA GLU A 40 -12.02 1.17 -6.16
C GLU A 40 -11.03 2.33 -6.35
N PHE A 41 -9.79 2.17 -5.88
CA PHE A 41 -8.81 3.26 -5.82
C PHE A 41 -8.56 3.92 -7.18
N SER A 42 -8.44 3.15 -8.26
CA SER A 42 -8.23 3.72 -9.60
C SER A 42 -9.33 4.74 -9.97
N ARG A 43 -10.59 4.44 -9.63
CA ARG A 43 -11.72 5.38 -9.84
C ARG A 43 -11.70 6.56 -8.87
N ILE A 44 -11.46 6.30 -7.59
CA ILE A 44 -11.41 7.35 -6.55
C ILE A 44 -10.29 8.34 -6.83
N SER A 45 -9.13 7.85 -7.25
CA SER A 45 -7.96 8.67 -7.59
C SER A 45 -8.27 9.70 -8.67
N GLN A 46 -9.20 9.41 -9.58
CA GLN A 46 -9.57 10.31 -10.69
C GLN A 46 -10.64 11.34 -10.29
N SER A 47 -11.22 11.20 -9.09
CA SER A 47 -12.34 12.00 -8.60
C SER A 47 -11.89 13.02 -7.55
N ALA A 48 -12.75 14.00 -7.26
CA ALA A 48 -12.54 14.97 -6.19
C ALA A 48 -12.50 14.33 -4.80
N THR A 49 -13.11 13.15 -4.63
CA THR A 49 -13.13 12.40 -3.37
C THR A 49 -11.72 12.04 -2.88
N LEU A 50 -10.74 11.92 -3.78
CA LEU A 50 -9.33 11.76 -3.40
C LEU A 50 -8.87 12.88 -2.44
N PHE A 51 -9.30 14.11 -2.67
CA PHE A 51 -8.86 15.28 -1.92
C PHE A 51 -9.48 15.41 -0.53
N GLU A 52 -10.52 14.63 -0.24
CA GLU A 52 -11.14 14.54 1.09
C GLU A 52 -10.32 13.69 2.07
N LEU A 53 -9.35 12.90 1.55
CA LEU A 53 -8.50 12.05 2.37
C LEU A 53 -7.49 12.87 3.19
N THR A 54 -7.34 12.47 4.44
CA THR A 54 -6.34 13.04 5.35
C THR A 54 -4.93 12.52 5.04
N PRO A 55 -3.87 13.21 5.50
CA PRO A 55 -2.49 12.74 5.32
C PRO A 55 -2.24 11.35 5.90
N THR A 56 -2.88 11.03 7.02
CA THR A 56 -2.81 9.71 7.67
C THR A 56 -3.46 8.64 6.81
N GLU A 57 -4.64 8.92 6.25
CA GLU A 57 -5.35 8.00 5.35
C GLU A 57 -4.57 7.74 4.05
N MET A 58 -3.99 8.78 3.46
CA MET A 58 -3.12 8.62 2.29
C MET A 58 -1.89 7.76 2.60
N THR A 59 -1.29 7.94 3.77
CA THR A 59 -0.15 7.13 4.20
C THR A 59 -0.56 5.66 4.35
N GLU A 60 -1.69 5.38 5.01
CA GLU A 60 -2.23 4.01 5.14
C GLU A 60 -2.51 3.36 3.78
N LEU A 61 -3.09 4.11 2.83
CA LEU A 61 -3.34 3.62 1.46
C LEU A 61 -2.04 3.29 0.73
N THR A 62 -1.02 4.15 0.84
CA THR A 62 0.30 3.89 0.22
C THR A 62 1.03 2.71 0.87
N GLN A 63 0.77 2.39 2.13
CA GLN A 63 1.32 1.20 2.79
C GLN A 63 0.54 -0.08 2.44
N SER A 64 -0.71 0.04 2.01
CA SER A 64 -1.58 -1.10 1.75
C SER A 64 -1.11 -1.99 0.59
N GLN A 65 -0.94 -3.26 0.88
CA GLN A 65 -0.49 -4.29 -0.06
C GLN A 65 -1.56 -4.69 -1.08
N PHE A 66 -2.82 -4.31 -0.80
CA PHE A 66 -4.02 -4.76 -1.51
C PHE A 66 -4.67 -3.66 -2.34
N LEU A 67 -4.05 -2.48 -2.38
CA LEU A 67 -4.49 -1.37 -3.21
C LEU A 67 -4.59 -1.81 -4.67
N GLN A 68 -5.79 -1.71 -5.26
CA GLN A 68 -6.05 -2.09 -6.65
C GLN A 68 -5.67 -0.97 -7.60
N SER A 69 -4.36 -0.75 -7.74
CA SER A 69 -3.76 0.30 -8.55
C SER A 69 -2.37 -0.13 -9.02
N THR A 70 -1.94 0.40 -10.16
CA THR A 70 -0.51 0.37 -10.52
C THR A 70 0.27 1.35 -9.66
N GLU A 71 1.59 1.15 -9.50
CA GLU A 71 2.47 2.10 -8.79
C GLU A 71 2.51 3.47 -9.49
N LEU A 72 2.33 3.51 -10.82
CA LEU A 72 2.24 4.77 -11.57
C LEU A 72 0.95 5.54 -11.24
N GLU A 73 -0.20 4.86 -11.25
CA GLU A 73 -1.47 5.48 -10.84
C GLU A 73 -1.40 5.97 -9.39
N LEU A 74 -0.76 5.20 -8.50
CA LEU A 74 -0.55 5.60 -7.11
C LEU A 74 0.34 6.84 -7.00
N LEU A 75 1.46 6.88 -7.72
CA LEU A 75 2.34 8.05 -7.78
C LEU A 75 1.60 9.29 -8.29
N ALA A 76 0.86 9.16 -9.39
CA ALA A 76 0.07 10.24 -9.95
C ALA A 76 -1.04 10.72 -8.99
N ALA A 77 -1.67 9.81 -8.25
CA ALA A 77 -2.65 10.14 -7.21
C ALA A 77 -2.00 10.89 -6.04
N CYS A 78 -0.85 10.42 -5.53
CA CYS A 78 -0.10 11.08 -4.47
C CYS A 78 0.30 12.50 -4.88
N CYS A 79 0.84 12.69 -6.09
CA CYS A 79 1.21 14.02 -6.60
C CYS A 79 0.01 14.97 -6.62
N ARG A 80 -1.13 14.55 -7.19
CA ARG A 80 -2.35 15.37 -7.25
C ARG A 80 -2.88 15.71 -5.85
N TRP A 81 -2.92 14.73 -4.96
CA TRP A 81 -3.34 14.94 -3.57
C TRP A 81 -2.40 15.92 -2.85
N GLY A 82 -1.09 15.78 -3.02
CA GLY A 82 -0.09 16.66 -2.39
C GLY A 82 -0.16 18.10 -2.91
N GLU A 83 -0.36 18.28 -4.22
CA GLU A 83 -0.59 19.60 -4.82
C GLU A 83 -1.85 20.25 -4.25
N HIS A 84 -2.94 19.50 -4.12
CA HIS A 84 -4.17 20.01 -3.49
C HIS A 84 -3.97 20.34 -2.00
N ALA A 85 -3.29 19.48 -1.24
CA ALA A 85 -3.01 19.71 0.17
C ALA A 85 -2.12 20.94 0.38
N LEU A 86 -1.17 21.19 -0.53
CA LEU A 86 -0.35 22.40 -0.53
C LEU A 86 -1.19 23.64 -0.84
N LEU A 87 -2.05 23.59 -1.87
CA LEU A 87 -2.94 24.70 -2.20
C LEU A 87 -3.82 25.09 -1.01
N LYS A 88 -4.43 24.11 -0.33
CA LYS A 88 -5.22 24.36 0.88
C LYS A 88 -4.42 25.04 2.00
N LYS A 89 -3.17 24.60 2.24
CA LYS A 89 -2.26 25.25 3.21
C LYS A 89 -1.90 26.68 2.82
N LEU A 90 -1.73 26.96 1.53
CA LEU A 90 -1.44 28.29 1.02
C LEU A 90 -2.66 29.21 1.15
N GLU A 91 -3.87 28.71 0.86
CA GLU A 91 -5.14 29.43 1.06
C GLU A 91 -5.36 29.80 2.53
N GLU A 92 -5.11 28.87 3.45
CA GLU A 92 -5.23 29.10 4.90
C GLU A 92 -4.23 30.14 5.41
N ARG A 93 -3.02 30.20 4.84
CA ARG A 93 -1.98 31.17 5.22
C ARG A 93 -2.18 32.56 4.61
N GLU A 94 -2.52 32.62 3.33
CA GLU A 94 -2.62 33.87 2.56
C GLU A 94 -3.86 33.83 1.63
N PRO A 95 -5.09 34.05 2.16
CA PRO A 95 -6.33 33.89 1.39
C PRO A 95 -6.42 34.82 0.16
N ASN A 96 -5.70 35.94 0.19
CA ASN A 96 -5.71 36.95 -0.87
C ASN A 96 -4.80 36.63 -2.06
N LEU A 97 -3.98 35.56 -2.01
CA LEU A 97 -3.11 35.19 -3.14
C LEU A 97 -3.76 34.22 -4.13
N VAL A 98 -4.76 33.46 -3.70
CA VAL A 98 -5.42 32.46 -4.55
C VAL A 98 -6.62 33.06 -5.29
N ALA A 99 -7.22 34.11 -4.75
CA ALA A 99 -8.25 34.90 -5.40
C ALA A 99 -7.63 35.98 -6.31
N ASP A 100 -7.25 35.61 -7.55
CA ASP A 100 -7.08 36.43 -8.77
C ASP A 100 -6.87 37.96 -8.66
N THR A 101 -6.10 38.46 -7.70
CA THR A 101 -5.71 39.88 -7.65
C THR A 101 -4.46 40.07 -8.50
N CYS A 102 -4.71 40.14 -9.81
CA CYS A 102 -3.75 40.14 -10.91
C CYS A 102 -2.86 41.40 -11.04
N HIS A 103 -2.58 42.12 -9.95
CA HIS A 103 -1.75 43.32 -9.98
C HIS A 103 -0.65 43.29 -8.91
N SER A 104 0.56 43.01 -9.39
CA SER A 104 1.88 43.16 -8.76
C SER A 104 2.49 41.96 -8.01
N ILE A 105 3.02 40.99 -8.77
CA ILE A 105 4.07 40.09 -8.26
C ILE A 105 5.39 40.45 -8.96
N SER A 106 6.09 41.44 -8.41
CA SER A 106 7.44 41.87 -8.80
C SER A 106 8.49 41.04 -8.06
N ARG A 107 9.35 40.32 -8.81
CA ARG A 107 10.67 39.70 -8.47
C ARG A 107 10.85 38.89 -7.16
N ARG A 108 9.89 38.87 -6.22
CA ARG A 108 9.82 37.99 -5.03
C ARG A 108 9.20 36.62 -5.33
N GLY A 109 8.62 36.43 -6.51
CA GLY A 109 7.95 35.19 -6.92
C GLY A 109 8.88 33.99 -7.07
N LEU A 110 10.15 34.19 -7.47
CA LEU A 110 11.09 33.08 -7.70
C LEU A 110 11.40 32.29 -6.41
N LYS A 111 11.70 33.00 -5.30
CA LYS A 111 11.92 32.37 -3.99
C LYS A 111 10.65 31.73 -3.39
N LYS A 112 9.47 32.26 -3.71
CA LYS A 112 8.19 31.69 -3.28
C LYS A 112 7.85 30.40 -4.05
N SER A 113 8.17 30.33 -5.34
CA SER A 113 8.01 29.13 -6.16
C SER A 113 8.93 27.98 -5.72
N GLU A 114 10.19 28.28 -5.40
CA GLU A 114 11.13 27.28 -4.86
C GLU A 114 10.68 26.76 -3.48
N LYS A 115 10.19 27.64 -2.61
CA LYS A 115 9.64 27.26 -1.30
C LYS A 115 8.38 26.39 -1.43
N SER A 116 7.52 26.69 -2.40
CA SER A 116 6.35 25.87 -2.73
C SER A 116 6.75 24.47 -3.19
N GLY A 117 7.86 24.33 -3.92
CA GLY A 117 8.40 23.03 -4.32
C GLY A 117 8.94 22.22 -3.14
N GLU A 118 9.66 22.86 -2.21
CA GLU A 118 10.17 22.19 -1.01
C GLU A 118 9.04 21.79 -0.04
N GLU A 119 8.04 22.65 0.14
CA GLU A 119 6.85 22.32 0.93
C GLU A 119 6.05 21.15 0.32
N LEU A 120 5.96 21.07 -1.01
CA LEU A 120 5.35 19.92 -1.70
C LEU A 120 6.13 18.63 -1.43
N LYS A 121 7.46 18.68 -1.50
CA LYS A 121 8.31 17.51 -1.19
C LYS A 121 8.11 17.04 0.24
N GLU A 122 8.07 17.96 1.20
CA GLU A 122 7.83 17.61 2.61
C GLU A 122 6.46 16.95 2.82
N ILE A 123 5.42 17.41 2.11
CA ILE A 123 4.09 16.77 2.14
C ILE A 123 4.13 15.36 1.53
N LEU A 124 4.85 15.19 0.42
CA LEU A 124 4.89 13.94 -0.33
C LEU A 124 5.88 12.93 0.21
N LYS A 125 6.91 13.34 0.97
CA LYS A 125 7.96 12.48 1.51
C LYS A 125 7.45 11.17 2.15
N PRO A 126 6.52 11.19 3.13
CA PRO A 126 6.03 9.95 3.73
C PRO A 126 5.26 9.05 2.74
N LEU A 127 4.68 9.64 1.69
CA LEU A 127 3.98 8.88 0.64
C LEU A 127 4.98 8.28 -0.36
N ALA A 128 6.01 9.06 -0.72
CA ALA A 128 7.04 8.69 -1.69
C ALA A 128 7.88 7.49 -1.21
N GLU A 129 8.18 7.42 0.08
CA GLU A 129 8.90 6.28 0.69
C GLU A 129 8.13 4.95 0.55
N ASN A 130 6.80 5.01 0.46
CA ASN A 130 5.95 3.83 0.31
C ASN A 130 5.72 3.42 -1.15
N ILE A 131 6.12 4.24 -2.13
CA ILE A 131 5.95 3.94 -3.56
C ILE A 131 7.05 2.97 -4.01
N ARG A 132 6.64 1.86 -4.61
CA ARG A 132 7.58 0.81 -5.02
C ARG A 132 8.10 1.08 -6.43
N LYS A 133 8.98 2.08 -6.53
CA LYS A 133 9.54 2.57 -7.80
C LYS A 133 10.11 1.46 -8.69
N ASP A 134 10.66 0.39 -8.11
CA ASP A 134 11.21 -0.76 -8.84
C ASP A 134 10.16 -1.64 -9.55
N TYR A 135 8.89 -1.47 -9.18
CA TYR A 135 7.76 -2.22 -9.73
C TYR A 135 6.80 -1.33 -10.54
N ALA A 136 7.19 -0.09 -10.82
CA ALA A 136 6.44 0.82 -11.67
C ALA A 136 6.67 0.50 -13.15
N LEU A 137 5.59 0.21 -13.88
CA LEU A 137 5.62 -0.18 -15.29
C LEU A 137 4.80 0.80 -16.13
N PRO A 138 5.35 1.40 -17.20
CA PRO A 138 6.71 1.19 -17.70
C PRO A 138 7.79 1.94 -16.89
N PRO A 139 9.05 1.42 -16.89
CA PRO A 139 10.20 1.95 -16.14
C PRO A 139 10.62 3.38 -16.52
N PHE A 140 10.30 3.81 -17.75
CA PHE A 140 10.64 5.12 -18.31
C PHE A 140 9.38 5.96 -18.57
N HIS A 141 8.32 5.74 -17.79
CA HIS A 141 7.11 6.56 -17.90
C HIS A 141 7.39 8.01 -17.54
N GLN A 142 6.74 8.95 -18.24
CA GLN A 142 6.93 10.39 -18.01
C GLN A 142 6.67 10.77 -16.55
N ASP A 143 5.64 10.19 -15.91
CA ASP A 143 5.31 10.48 -14.51
C ASP A 143 6.45 10.14 -13.54
N LEU A 144 7.22 9.08 -13.80
CA LEU A 144 8.40 8.73 -13.00
C LEU A 144 9.50 9.75 -13.23
N THR A 145 9.78 10.09 -14.49
CA THR A 145 10.77 11.10 -14.86
C THR A 145 10.45 12.46 -14.22
N ASP A 146 9.19 12.87 -14.24
CA ASP A 146 8.73 14.10 -13.62
C ASP A 146 8.87 14.06 -12.10
N ALA A 147 8.57 12.93 -11.47
CA ALA A 147 8.73 12.77 -10.03
C ALA A 147 10.22 12.82 -9.59
N TYR A 148 11.13 12.26 -10.38
CA TYR A 148 12.57 12.39 -10.15
C TYR A 148 13.06 13.84 -10.37
N ASN A 149 12.63 14.49 -11.46
CA ASN A 149 13.01 15.87 -11.76
C ASN A 149 12.51 16.87 -10.71
N LYS A 150 11.32 16.62 -10.14
CA LYS A 150 10.75 17.40 -9.03
C LYS A 150 11.40 17.08 -7.68
N GLY A 151 12.24 16.04 -7.60
CA GLY A 151 12.87 15.58 -6.36
C GLY A 151 11.88 14.97 -5.37
N ILE A 152 10.73 14.48 -5.86
CA ILE A 152 9.71 13.77 -5.05
C ILE A 152 10.19 12.35 -4.76
N LEU A 153 10.77 11.70 -5.77
CA LEU A 153 11.44 10.42 -5.64
C LEU A 153 12.95 10.64 -5.58
N GLU A 154 13.61 10.02 -4.61
CA GLU A 154 15.07 9.87 -4.65
C GLU A 154 15.46 9.05 -5.87
N GLN A 155 16.63 9.35 -6.48
CA GLN A 155 17.12 8.70 -7.71
C GLN A 155 16.85 7.19 -7.72
N SER A 156 16.49 6.67 -8.91
CA SER A 156 16.20 5.25 -9.11
C SER A 156 17.31 4.37 -8.50
N PRO A 157 17.02 3.19 -7.92
CA PRO A 157 18.05 2.25 -7.46
C PRO A 157 18.97 1.78 -8.59
N LEU A 158 18.51 1.90 -9.84
CA LEU A 158 19.33 1.76 -11.04
C LEU A 158 20.39 2.86 -11.17
N GLY A 159 20.36 3.91 -10.34
CA GLY A 159 21.17 5.14 -10.43
C GLY A 159 22.67 4.97 -10.23
N GLN A 160 23.13 3.79 -9.80
CA GLN A 160 24.56 3.43 -9.84
C GLN A 160 24.93 2.51 -11.01
N ASP A 161 23.98 1.77 -11.57
CA ASP A 161 24.21 0.83 -12.69
C ASP A 161 23.91 1.47 -14.07
N LEU A 162 23.07 2.50 -14.09
CA LEU A 162 22.79 3.37 -15.25
C LEU A 162 24.03 4.14 -15.70
N VAL A 163 24.98 4.40 -14.80
CA VAL A 163 26.24 5.11 -15.11
C VAL A 163 27.24 4.19 -15.83
N VAL A 164 27.07 2.86 -15.73
CA VAL A 164 28.00 1.87 -16.30
C VAL A 164 27.55 1.38 -17.68
N CYS A 165 26.27 1.51 -18.03
CA CYS A 165 25.75 1.08 -19.34
C CYS A 165 25.78 2.23 -20.36
N ALA A 166 26.74 2.16 -21.28
CA ALA A 166 26.97 3.18 -22.32
C ALA A 166 25.84 3.31 -23.36
N SER A 167 24.83 2.42 -23.34
CA SER A 167 23.66 2.47 -24.22
C SER A 167 22.35 2.16 -23.48
N THR A 168 21.29 2.92 -23.77
CA THR A 168 19.94 2.72 -23.20
C THR A 168 19.31 1.37 -23.57
N SER A 169 19.87 0.70 -24.58
CA SER A 169 19.48 -0.62 -25.08
C SER A 169 20.01 -1.81 -24.25
N GLU A 170 20.97 -1.58 -23.34
CA GLU A 170 21.56 -2.64 -22.50
C GLU A 170 20.96 -2.72 -21.09
N ILE A 171 20.22 -1.69 -20.68
CA ILE A 171 19.50 -1.69 -19.41
C ILE A 171 18.33 -2.66 -19.56
N ASN A 172 18.36 -3.78 -18.86
CA ASN A 172 17.17 -4.60 -18.69
C ASN A 172 16.30 -3.95 -17.60
N PRO A 173 15.22 -3.24 -17.96
CA PRO A 173 14.39 -2.58 -16.96
C PRO A 173 13.69 -3.55 -16.01
N ASP A 174 13.56 -4.82 -16.41
CA ASP A 174 12.86 -5.85 -15.64
C ASP A 174 13.80 -6.58 -14.67
N VAL A 175 15.07 -6.17 -14.54
CA VAL A 175 16.06 -6.90 -13.74
C VAL A 175 15.65 -7.01 -12.26
N HIS A 176 15.02 -5.98 -11.71
CA HIS A 176 14.51 -5.97 -10.33
C HIS A 176 13.25 -6.83 -10.17
N TRP A 177 12.42 -6.93 -11.20
CA TRP A 177 11.26 -7.82 -11.22
C TRP A 177 11.68 -9.31 -11.22
N LEU A 178 12.80 -9.61 -11.89
CA LEU A 178 13.30 -10.98 -12.09
C LEU A 178 14.33 -11.40 -11.03
N LYS A 179 15.00 -10.45 -10.39
CA LYS A 179 15.96 -10.67 -9.29
C LYS A 179 15.77 -9.62 -8.18
N PRO A 180 14.65 -9.64 -7.46
CA PRO A 180 14.45 -8.68 -6.39
C PRO A 180 15.34 -9.01 -5.19
N ASP A 181 15.69 -8.01 -4.38
CA ASP A 181 16.41 -8.23 -3.12
C ASP A 181 15.59 -9.09 -2.15
N ASP A 182 16.23 -9.74 -1.18
CA ASP A 182 15.57 -10.61 -0.20
C ASP A 182 14.65 -9.82 0.74
N GLU A 183 14.99 -8.55 1.02
CA GLU A 183 14.19 -7.60 1.80
C GLU A 183 13.17 -6.81 0.94
N SER A 184 13.11 -7.07 -0.37
CA SER A 184 12.20 -6.37 -1.25
C SER A 184 10.74 -6.73 -0.96
N CYS A 185 9.89 -5.72 -0.80
CA CYS A 185 8.45 -5.87 -0.59
C CYS A 185 7.68 -6.41 -1.83
N GLY A 186 8.35 -6.75 -2.93
CA GLY A 186 7.69 -7.28 -4.11
C GLY A 186 6.69 -6.30 -4.77
N PRO A 187 6.04 -6.72 -5.87
CA PRO A 187 4.92 -5.97 -6.43
C PRO A 187 3.69 -6.06 -5.50
N ARG A 188 2.84 -5.03 -5.53
CA ARG A 188 1.53 -5.08 -4.84
C ARG A 188 0.65 -6.18 -5.39
N TYR A 189 -0.34 -6.62 -4.60
CA TYR A 189 -1.36 -7.55 -5.05
C TYR A 189 -2.37 -6.86 -5.97
N TYR A 190 -1.91 -6.51 -7.17
CA TYR A 190 -2.74 -5.94 -8.21
C TYR A 190 -3.32 -7.06 -9.06
N ARG A 191 -4.65 -7.19 -9.05
CA ARG A 191 -5.33 -8.35 -9.64
C ARG A 191 -4.99 -8.57 -11.13
N PRO A 192 -4.91 -7.54 -11.99
CA PRO A 192 -4.51 -7.74 -13.39
C PRO A 192 -3.12 -8.37 -13.55
N TYR A 193 -2.13 -7.97 -12.74
CA TYR A 193 -0.79 -8.57 -12.76
C TYR A 193 -0.83 -10.02 -12.33
N HIS A 194 -1.54 -10.31 -11.24
CA HIS A 194 -1.70 -11.67 -10.76
C HIS A 194 -2.40 -12.57 -11.79
N MET A 195 -3.47 -12.09 -12.43
CA MET A 195 -4.17 -12.83 -13.49
C MET A 195 -3.29 -13.08 -14.72
N ALA A 196 -2.50 -12.10 -15.14
CA ALA A 196 -1.55 -12.26 -16.23
C ALA A 196 -0.48 -13.30 -15.89
N LEU A 197 0.11 -13.23 -14.69
CA LEU A 197 1.08 -14.22 -14.21
C LEU A 197 0.53 -15.64 -14.18
N LEU A 198 -0.71 -15.84 -13.71
CA LEU A 198 -1.35 -17.15 -13.72
C LEU A 198 -1.54 -17.69 -15.14
N LYS A 199 -1.97 -16.84 -16.09
CA LYS A 199 -2.08 -17.21 -17.50
C LYS A 199 -0.72 -17.64 -18.07
N HIS A 200 0.34 -16.89 -17.79
CA HIS A 200 1.69 -17.20 -18.27
C HIS A 200 2.32 -18.43 -17.59
N ARG A 201 2.02 -18.67 -16.31
CA ARG A 201 2.45 -19.88 -15.59
C ARG A 201 1.82 -21.14 -16.20
N ASN A 202 0.58 -21.06 -16.66
CA ASN A 202 -0.08 -22.15 -17.36
C ASN A 202 0.41 -22.32 -18.81
N LEU A 203 1.17 -21.36 -19.35
CA LEU A 203 1.71 -21.36 -20.71
C LEU A 203 3.20 -21.73 -20.81
N LYS A 204 3.98 -21.72 -19.71
CA LYS A 204 5.42 -22.03 -19.75
C LYS A 204 5.72 -23.51 -19.46
N ASP A 205 6.55 -24.06 -20.36
CA ASP A 205 7.17 -25.38 -20.40
C ASP A 205 7.61 -25.99 -19.05
N PRO A 206 7.57 -27.33 -18.91
CA PRO A 206 8.08 -28.07 -17.74
C PRO A 206 9.61 -27.96 -17.54
N SER A 207 10.32 -27.19 -18.37
CA SER A 207 11.75 -26.89 -18.22
C SER A 207 12.04 -25.71 -17.30
N TRP A 208 11.03 -24.92 -16.90
CA TRP A 208 11.15 -23.92 -15.82
C TRP A 208 11.06 -24.52 -14.42
N ILE A 209 11.55 -25.77 -14.27
CA ILE A 209 12.17 -26.24 -13.04
C ILE A 209 13.50 -25.48 -12.93
N GLY A 210 13.42 -24.16 -12.72
CA GLY A 210 14.54 -23.41 -12.18
C GLY A 210 14.91 -24.13 -10.90
N LYS A 211 16.16 -24.64 -10.84
CA LYS A 211 16.72 -25.39 -9.71
C LYS A 211 16.09 -24.88 -8.42
N SER A 212 15.27 -25.72 -7.78
CA SER A 212 14.91 -25.52 -6.38
C SER A 212 16.22 -25.18 -5.67
N PRO A 213 16.33 -24.02 -5.00
CA PRO A 213 17.53 -23.76 -4.22
C PRO A 213 17.68 -24.96 -3.30
N GLU A 214 18.85 -25.61 -3.41
CA GLU A 214 19.18 -26.78 -2.62
C GLU A 214 18.80 -26.48 -1.17
N SER A 215 17.97 -27.36 -0.64
CA SER A 215 17.48 -27.32 0.73
C SER A 215 18.66 -27.29 1.69
N THR A 216 19.10 -26.10 2.07
CA THR A 216 19.73 -25.89 3.36
C THR A 216 18.61 -26.04 4.39
N THR A 217 18.49 -27.26 4.87
CA THR A 217 17.69 -27.66 6.01
C THR A 217 18.11 -26.86 7.24
N SER A 218 17.47 -25.71 7.46
CA SER A 218 17.15 -25.25 8.80
C SER A 218 15.64 -25.38 8.97
N SER A 219 15.23 -26.50 9.55
CA SER A 219 13.87 -26.73 10.00
C SER A 219 13.53 -25.80 11.16
N GLU A 220 13.36 -24.51 10.89
CA GLU A 220 12.61 -23.63 11.76
C GLU A 220 11.14 -23.89 11.47
N SER A 221 10.50 -24.66 12.35
CA SER A 221 9.04 -24.81 12.34
C SER A 221 8.45 -23.41 12.42
N THR A 222 7.96 -22.88 11.30
CA THR A 222 7.34 -21.56 11.25
C THR A 222 6.03 -21.62 12.01
N GLN A 223 6.07 -21.34 13.31
CA GLN A 223 4.89 -21.40 14.16
C GLN A 223 4.00 -20.19 13.84
N ILE A 224 2.73 -20.44 13.51
CA ILE A 224 1.77 -19.38 13.24
C ILE A 224 1.08 -19.01 14.56
N LYS A 225 1.12 -17.72 14.91
CA LYS A 225 0.44 -17.17 16.08
C LYS A 225 -0.91 -16.60 15.68
N PHE A 226 -1.96 -17.06 16.36
CA PHE A 226 -3.34 -16.60 16.18
C PHE A 226 -3.76 -15.81 17.43
N THR A 227 -4.40 -14.67 17.23
CA THR A 227 -4.96 -13.84 18.31
C THR A 227 -6.40 -13.47 17.95
N ASN A 228 -7.36 -13.83 18.80
CA ASN A 228 -8.72 -13.28 18.74
C ASN A 228 -8.70 -11.87 19.35
N LEU A 229 -9.00 -10.86 18.54
CA LEU A 229 -8.98 -9.45 18.96
C LEU A 229 -10.32 -9.00 19.57
N TYR A 230 -11.41 -9.71 19.31
CA TYR A 230 -12.75 -9.41 19.85
C TYR A 230 -13.46 -10.70 20.29
N PRO A 231 -13.11 -11.26 21.46
CA PRO A 231 -13.74 -12.47 22.00
C PRO A 231 -15.25 -12.34 22.22
N ASP A 232 -15.74 -11.11 22.43
CA ASP A 232 -17.16 -10.83 22.66
C ASP A 232 -18.00 -10.81 21.36
N ILE A 233 -17.33 -10.73 20.20
CA ILE A 233 -17.96 -10.65 18.87
C ILE A 233 -17.74 -11.95 18.10
N LEU A 234 -16.57 -12.57 18.24
CA LEU A 234 -16.21 -13.80 17.55
C LEU A 234 -16.36 -15.00 18.49
N ASP A 235 -17.41 -15.79 18.26
CA ASP A 235 -17.65 -17.04 18.98
C ASP A 235 -16.45 -17.98 18.92
N GLU A 236 -16.13 -18.61 20.04
CA GLU A 236 -14.96 -19.49 20.18
C GLU A 236 -14.97 -20.64 19.17
N ASN A 237 -16.16 -21.18 18.85
CA ASN A 237 -16.29 -22.25 17.85
C ASN A 237 -15.91 -21.79 16.45
N VAL A 238 -16.33 -20.56 16.08
CA VAL A 238 -16.05 -19.95 14.78
C VAL A 238 -14.57 -19.56 14.70
N TYR A 239 -13.98 -19.07 15.80
CA TYR A 239 -12.54 -18.82 15.91
C TYR A 239 -11.70 -20.09 15.71
N ILE A 240 -12.08 -21.20 16.34
CA ILE A 240 -11.40 -22.50 16.18
C ILE A 240 -11.52 -23.00 14.74
N GLU A 241 -12.68 -22.87 14.11
CA GLU A 241 -12.88 -23.22 12.70
C GLU A 241 -11.97 -22.40 11.78
N ALA A 242 -11.95 -21.08 11.96
CA ALA A 242 -11.10 -20.18 11.19
C ALA A 242 -9.61 -20.55 11.33
N ARG A 243 -9.14 -20.79 12.57
CA ARG A 243 -7.76 -21.21 12.84
C ARG A 243 -7.40 -22.53 12.15
N LYS A 244 -8.29 -23.51 12.21
CA LYS A 244 -8.09 -24.82 11.56
C LYS A 244 -7.97 -24.65 10.04
N ARG A 245 -8.90 -23.91 9.43
CA ARG A 245 -8.97 -23.70 7.98
C ARG A 245 -7.76 -22.91 7.44
N ILE A 246 -7.31 -21.88 8.18
CA ILE A 246 -6.07 -21.15 7.86
C ILE A 246 -4.87 -22.10 7.92
N SER A 247 -4.77 -22.91 8.98
CA SER A 247 -3.65 -23.85 9.17
C SER A 247 -3.59 -24.90 8.05
N ASP A 248 -4.75 -25.42 7.62
CA ASP A 248 -4.82 -26.43 6.56
C ASP A 248 -4.48 -25.83 5.19
N ARG A 249 -4.96 -24.62 4.88
CA ARG A 249 -4.63 -23.89 3.65
C ARG A 249 -3.15 -23.55 3.55
N THR A 250 -2.53 -23.14 4.64
CA THR A 250 -1.09 -22.86 4.68
C THR A 250 -0.25 -24.11 4.38
N LYS A 251 -0.68 -25.29 4.84
CA LYS A 251 -0.02 -26.56 4.49
C LYS A 251 -0.20 -26.91 3.01
N GLN A 252 -1.39 -26.71 2.46
CA GLN A 252 -1.70 -27.05 1.05
C GLN A 252 -1.01 -26.11 0.05
N ALA A 253 -0.83 -24.84 0.40
CA ALA A 253 -0.25 -23.83 -0.49
C ALA A 253 1.27 -23.94 -0.68
N ASN A 254 1.92 -24.99 -0.13
CA ASN A 254 3.39 -25.10 -0.04
C ASN A 254 4.00 -23.83 0.56
N PHE A 255 3.43 -23.33 1.66
CA PHE A 255 3.90 -22.10 2.31
C PHE A 255 5.42 -22.10 2.61
N MET A 256 5.97 -23.27 2.90
CA MET A 256 7.40 -23.48 3.15
C MET A 256 8.27 -23.41 1.89
N SER A 257 7.69 -23.52 0.69
CA SER A 257 8.44 -23.35 -0.57
C SER A 257 8.64 -21.88 -0.94
N LEU A 258 7.97 -20.95 -0.25
CA LEU A 258 8.23 -19.53 -0.40
C LEU A 258 9.54 -19.19 0.30
N THR A 259 10.56 -18.85 -0.47
CA THR A 259 11.91 -18.58 0.04
C THR A 259 11.98 -17.30 0.88
N ARG A 260 11.17 -16.28 0.56
CA ARG A 260 11.22 -14.97 1.22
C ARG A 260 10.24 -14.82 2.38
N SER A 261 10.71 -14.20 3.45
CA SER A 261 9.91 -13.85 4.65
C SER A 261 8.70 -12.98 4.28
N PHE A 262 8.93 -11.95 3.45
CA PHE A 262 7.89 -11.05 2.98
C PHE A 262 6.77 -11.80 2.24
N HIS A 263 7.12 -12.68 1.29
CA HIS A 263 6.12 -13.47 0.55
C HIS A 263 5.37 -14.45 1.44
N ARG A 264 6.03 -15.06 2.43
CA ARG A 264 5.37 -15.89 3.44
C ARG A 264 4.36 -15.07 4.23
N LYS A 265 4.72 -13.86 4.69
CA LYS A 265 3.81 -12.96 5.40
C LYS A 265 2.59 -12.59 4.55
N MET A 266 2.82 -12.23 3.29
CA MET A 266 1.75 -11.88 2.37
C MET A 266 0.81 -13.05 2.07
N ALA A 267 1.37 -14.23 1.82
CA ALA A 267 0.58 -15.43 1.60
C ALA A 267 -0.28 -15.77 2.83
N LEU A 268 0.27 -15.62 4.04
CA LEU A 268 -0.48 -15.83 5.27
C LEU A 268 -1.64 -14.83 5.41
N GLU A 269 -1.37 -13.55 5.13
CA GLU A 269 -2.39 -12.52 5.17
C GLU A 269 -3.50 -12.79 4.15
N MET A 270 -3.17 -13.14 2.92
CA MET A 270 -4.14 -13.52 1.88
C MET A 270 -4.98 -14.73 2.28
N ILE A 271 -4.34 -15.80 2.77
CA ILE A 271 -5.04 -17.01 3.24
C ILE A 271 -5.99 -16.65 4.38
N THR A 272 -5.55 -15.78 5.29
CA THR A 272 -6.35 -15.30 6.41
C THR A 272 -7.57 -14.53 5.90
N ARG A 273 -7.38 -13.47 5.10
CA ARG A 273 -8.47 -12.67 4.53
C ARG A 273 -9.48 -13.52 3.78
N GLN A 274 -9.00 -14.41 2.90
CA GLN A 274 -9.88 -15.31 2.13
C GLN A 274 -10.68 -16.24 3.04
N THR A 275 -10.10 -16.71 4.13
CA THR A 275 -10.79 -17.60 5.09
C THR A 275 -11.82 -16.84 5.91
N LEU A 276 -11.51 -15.61 6.33
CA LEU A 276 -12.44 -14.77 7.08
C LEU A 276 -13.65 -14.36 6.21
N ILE A 277 -13.42 -13.99 4.95
CA ILE A 277 -14.49 -13.71 3.97
C ILE A 277 -15.40 -14.92 3.77
N GLU A 278 -14.86 -16.13 3.63
CA GLU A 278 -15.66 -17.35 3.45
C GLU A 278 -16.51 -17.73 4.67
N LEU A 279 -16.04 -17.37 5.86
CA LEU A 279 -16.73 -17.63 7.12
C LEU A 279 -17.63 -16.47 7.56
N ASP A 280 -17.74 -15.41 6.74
CA ASP A 280 -18.46 -14.17 7.06
C ASP A 280 -17.98 -13.53 8.38
N ILE A 281 -16.68 -13.67 8.67
CA ILE A 281 -16.04 -13.11 9.86
C ILE A 281 -15.40 -11.76 9.49
N PRO A 282 -15.63 -10.68 10.27
CA PRO A 282 -14.91 -9.43 10.08
C PRO A 282 -13.39 -9.63 10.22
N GLU A 283 -12.63 -9.06 9.30
CA GLU A 283 -11.17 -9.27 9.26
C GLU A 283 -10.44 -8.71 10.49
N GLU A 284 -11.06 -7.76 11.19
CA GLU A 284 -10.51 -7.19 12.42
C GLU A 284 -10.54 -8.15 13.62
N CYS A 285 -11.33 -9.22 13.56
CA CYS A 285 -11.53 -10.14 14.69
C CYS A 285 -10.37 -11.11 14.90
N LEU A 286 -9.55 -11.37 13.87
CA LEU A 286 -8.49 -12.37 13.94
C LEU A 286 -7.17 -11.82 13.39
N SER A 287 -6.14 -11.82 14.23
CA SER A 287 -4.76 -11.50 13.84
C SER A 287 -3.95 -12.78 13.70
N CYS A 288 -3.27 -12.93 12.56
CA CYS A 288 -2.47 -14.09 12.21
C CYS A 288 -1.05 -13.66 11.82
N ARG A 289 -0.02 -14.14 12.53
CA ARG A 289 1.39 -13.74 12.32
C ARG A 289 2.35 -14.93 12.36
N LEU A 290 3.51 -14.80 11.73
CA LEU A 290 4.60 -15.79 11.80
C LEU A 290 5.45 -15.55 13.06
N ALA A 291 5.78 -16.60 13.81
CA ALA A 291 6.47 -16.51 15.10
C ALA A 291 7.96 -16.14 15.00
N SER A 292 8.57 -16.22 13.82
CA SER A 292 9.98 -15.84 13.60
C SER A 292 10.24 -14.33 13.76
N GLU A 293 9.18 -13.51 13.88
CA GLU A 293 9.29 -12.06 14.13
C GLU A 293 9.12 -11.75 15.62
N ASN A 294 10.16 -11.97 16.42
CA ASN A 294 10.41 -11.11 17.56
C ASN A 294 11.34 -9.99 17.08
N SER A 295 10.91 -8.74 17.27
CA SER A 295 11.61 -7.48 16.93
C SER A 295 11.50 -7.02 15.48
N GLU A 296 10.39 -6.33 15.16
CA GLU A 296 10.47 -5.01 14.52
C GLU A 296 9.18 -4.21 14.78
N LYS A 297 9.34 -3.22 15.68
CA LYS A 297 8.49 -2.04 15.94
C LYS A 297 6.97 -2.18 15.72
N SER A 298 6.27 -2.52 16.79
CA SER A 298 4.90 -2.04 17.00
C SER A 298 4.92 -0.52 17.25
N ILE A 299 4.68 0.25 16.20
CA ILE A 299 4.16 1.63 16.29
C ILE A 299 2.69 1.42 15.89
N THR A 300 1.66 1.47 16.74
CA THR A 300 1.26 2.47 17.76
C THR A 300 0.06 1.88 18.56
N PRO A 301 -0.36 2.43 19.74
CA PRO A 301 -1.10 3.71 19.82
C PRO A 301 -0.52 4.71 20.83
N PRO A 302 -0.56 6.03 20.55
CA PRO A 302 -0.38 7.04 21.58
C PRO A 302 -1.75 7.25 22.26
N ASP A 303 -2.00 6.53 23.34
CA ASP A 303 -3.08 6.85 24.26
C ASP A 303 -2.63 6.54 25.68
N VAL A 304 -1.71 7.37 26.19
CA VAL A 304 -1.67 7.79 27.59
C VAL A 304 -1.10 9.21 27.59
N LEU A 305 -1.97 10.21 27.73
CA LEU A 305 -1.56 11.49 28.33
C LEU A 305 -1.18 11.19 29.79
N PRO A 306 0.05 11.47 30.25
CA PRO A 306 0.27 11.66 31.67
C PRO A 306 -0.14 13.08 32.02
N TYR A 307 -1.02 13.16 33.02
CA TYR A 307 -1.37 14.37 33.73
C TYR A 307 -0.12 15.10 34.27
N LEU A 308 -0.26 16.44 34.29
CA LEU A 308 0.60 17.51 34.86
C LEU A 308 1.80 17.96 34.03
#